data_AF-F1SX12-F1
#
_entry.id   AF-F1SX12-F1
#
_cell.length_a   1.000
_cell.length_b   1.000
_cell.length_c   1.000
_cell.angle_alpha   90.00
_cell.angle_beta   90.00
_cell.angle_gamma   90.00
#
_symmetry.space_group_name_H-M   'P 1'
#
loop_
_entity.id
_entity.type
_entity.pdbx_description
1 polymer ?
#
loop_
_entity_poly.entity_id
_entity_poly.type
_entity_poly.pdbx_seq_one_letter_code
_entity_poly.pdbx_strand_id
1 'polypeptide(L)'
;EAQKSFMHRFNIASDLTEWAKDAGELGLAGILVWMRFMATRQLIWNKNYNVKPREISKAQDRLTDLLQNIYKNKPQYREILRMILSTVGRGGEGDVGQRIRDEILVIQRNNDCKGGMMEEWHQKLHNNTSPDDVIICQALIDYIKSDFDISVYWKTLNSNGITKERLLSYDRAIHSEPNLRRDQKDGLLRDLGNYMRTLKAVHSGADLESAIANCMGYRSEGQGFMVGVQINPVPGLPSGFPELLEFVLDHVEDTNVEPLLEGLLEARQELQPLLLKSYERLRDLLFLDIALDSMVRTAIERGYEELNKAGPEKIMYFISMVLENLALSSDNNEDLINCLKGWSHALDMSKSRDDHWALYAKSVLDRTRLALASKAEHYQQVLQPSAEYLGSLLGVDQWAINIFTEEIIRAGSAASLSSLLNRLDPILRKTAHLGSWQIISPVETVGCVVVVDELLAVQNKSYGQPTILVAKRVKGEEEIPDGTVAVLTPDMPDVLSHVSIRARNSKVCFATCFDQRILQDLKLKEGKAVSIWIKFSNLEIRDISSSAVSFGPTTSTFPQALTLKKKNFGGKYAISIEEFTSDTVGAKSRNIQFLRGRVPSWIKIPMSIALPFGVFEKV
;
A
#
# COMPACT_ATOMS: atom_id res chain seq x y z
N GLU A 1 -26.92 -10.18 8.31
CA GLU A 1 -26.27 -10.01 9.63
C GLU A 1 -25.10 -9.03 9.64
N ALA A 2 -24.35 -8.87 8.53
CA ALA A 2 -23.20 -7.97 8.43
C ALA A 2 -23.49 -6.46 8.71
N GLN A 3 -24.75 -6.03 8.68
CA GLN A 3 -25.19 -4.66 8.98
C GLN A 3 -25.62 -4.44 10.44
N LYS A 4 -25.40 -5.40 11.36
CA LYS A 4 -25.73 -5.26 12.79
C LYS A 4 -24.77 -4.27 13.45
N SER A 5 -23.89 -4.71 14.35
CA SER A 5 -22.91 -3.85 15.02
C SER A 5 -21.48 -4.38 14.86
N PHE A 6 -20.48 -3.59 15.26
CA PHE A 6 -19.08 -4.03 15.31
C PHE A 6 -18.88 -5.35 16.06
N MET A 7 -19.45 -5.48 17.26
CA MET A 7 -19.36 -6.73 18.05
C MET A 7 -19.86 -7.95 17.27
N HIS A 8 -21.02 -7.84 16.62
CA HIS A 8 -21.56 -8.95 15.84
C HIS A 8 -20.65 -9.29 14.66
N ARG A 9 -20.14 -8.27 13.95
CA ARG A 9 -19.24 -8.48 12.82
C ARG A 9 -17.92 -9.15 13.23
N PHE A 10 -17.28 -8.72 14.32
CA PHE A 10 -16.03 -9.34 14.78
C PHE A 10 -16.23 -10.79 15.24
N ASN A 11 -17.40 -11.12 15.81
CA ASN A 11 -17.75 -12.50 16.12
C ASN A 11 -17.96 -13.34 14.85
N ILE A 12 -18.73 -12.84 13.88
CA ILE A 12 -18.92 -13.51 12.58
C ILE A 12 -17.57 -13.65 11.86
N ALA A 13 -16.72 -12.63 11.91
CA ALA A 13 -15.38 -12.67 11.34
C ALA A 13 -14.51 -13.74 12.00
N SER A 14 -14.58 -13.88 13.33
CA SER A 14 -13.89 -14.96 14.05
C SER A 14 -14.37 -16.32 13.54
N ASP A 15 -15.68 -16.52 13.46
CA ASP A 15 -16.28 -17.80 13.02
C ASP A 15 -15.91 -18.12 11.56
N LEU A 16 -15.95 -17.13 10.66
CA LEU A 16 -15.55 -17.30 9.27
C LEU A 16 -14.05 -17.48 9.10
N THR A 17 -13.23 -16.87 9.95
CA THR A 17 -11.77 -16.98 9.89
C THR A 17 -11.31 -18.42 10.19
N GLU A 18 -12.02 -19.13 11.07
CA GLU A 18 -11.79 -20.56 11.31
C GLU A 18 -11.92 -21.40 10.04
N TRP A 19 -12.83 -21.03 9.13
CA TRP A 19 -13.01 -21.72 7.85
C TRP A 19 -12.04 -21.19 6.79
N ALA A 20 -11.86 -19.87 6.76
CA ALA A 20 -10.98 -19.17 5.82
C ALA A 20 -9.54 -19.67 5.90
N LYS A 21 -9.05 -19.98 7.11
CA LYS A 21 -7.69 -20.50 7.30
C LYS A 21 -7.45 -21.79 6.51
N ASP A 22 -8.47 -22.63 6.31
CA ASP A 22 -8.37 -23.92 5.61
C ASP A 22 -8.69 -23.79 4.12
N ALA A 23 -9.40 -22.74 3.72
CA ALA A 23 -9.58 -22.34 2.33
C ALA A 23 -8.35 -21.64 1.71
N GLY A 24 -7.31 -21.37 2.51
CA GLY A 24 -6.04 -20.81 2.07
C GLY A 24 -6.06 -19.29 1.83
N GLU A 25 -5.18 -18.80 0.95
CA GLU A 25 -4.97 -17.36 0.73
C GLU A 25 -6.25 -16.64 0.30
N LEU A 26 -7.02 -17.23 -0.62
CA LEU A 26 -8.29 -16.66 -1.10
C LEU A 26 -9.34 -16.57 0.01
N GLY A 27 -9.36 -17.51 0.95
CA GLY A 27 -10.26 -17.45 2.10
C GLY A 27 -9.93 -16.26 3.00
N LEU A 28 -8.65 -16.07 3.32
CA LEU A 28 -8.18 -14.93 4.11
C LEU A 28 -8.34 -13.60 3.36
N ALA A 29 -8.22 -13.59 2.03
CA ALA A 29 -8.50 -12.43 1.19
C ALA A 29 -9.96 -11.96 1.34
N GLY A 30 -10.91 -12.88 1.39
CA GLY A 30 -12.31 -12.55 1.68
C GLY A 30 -12.50 -11.86 3.04
N ILE A 31 -11.80 -12.34 4.09
CA ILE A 31 -11.82 -11.71 5.42
C ILE A 31 -11.21 -10.30 5.36
N LEU A 32 -10.05 -10.15 4.72
CA LEU A 32 -9.38 -8.85 4.54
C LEU A 32 -10.29 -7.85 3.83
N VAL A 33 -10.88 -8.24 2.69
CA VAL A 33 -11.78 -7.39 1.92
C VAL A 33 -12.96 -6.93 2.78
N TRP A 34 -13.58 -7.87 3.49
CA TRP A 34 -14.73 -7.54 4.31
C TRP A 34 -14.39 -6.61 5.49
N MET A 35 -13.28 -6.88 6.19
CA MET A 35 -12.81 -6.02 7.28
C MET A 35 -12.39 -4.65 6.75
N ARG A 36 -11.79 -4.58 5.57
CA ARG A 36 -11.40 -3.30 4.95
C ARG A 36 -12.60 -2.45 4.58
N PHE A 37 -13.64 -3.01 3.93
CA PHE A 37 -14.88 -2.26 3.65
C PHE A 37 -15.51 -1.72 4.93
N MET A 38 -15.42 -2.47 6.03
CA MET A 38 -15.84 -1.98 7.35
C MET A 38 -14.97 -0.80 7.81
N ALA A 39 -13.65 -0.95 7.80
CA ALA A 39 -12.71 0.06 8.26
C ALA A 39 -12.79 1.37 7.45
N THR A 40 -13.06 1.29 6.14
CA THR A 40 -13.16 2.44 5.23
C THR A 40 -14.58 3.01 5.08
N ARG A 41 -15.47 2.73 6.05
CA ARG A 41 -16.86 3.23 6.12
C ARG A 41 -17.75 2.86 4.93
N GLN A 42 -17.36 1.87 4.12
CA GLN A 42 -18.19 1.37 3.01
C GLN A 42 -19.39 0.54 3.51
N LEU A 43 -19.33 0.07 4.76
CA LEU A 43 -20.43 -0.63 5.43
C LEU A 43 -21.00 0.22 6.57
N ILE A 44 -22.32 0.15 6.74
CA ILE A 44 -23.01 0.76 7.88
C ILE A 44 -22.47 0.16 9.18
N TRP A 45 -21.92 1.01 10.05
CA TRP A 45 -21.25 0.54 11.26
C TRP A 45 -22.18 0.02 12.34
N ASN A 46 -23.34 0.63 12.50
CA ASN A 46 -24.38 0.11 13.37
C ASN A 46 -25.78 0.45 12.87
N LYS A 47 -26.74 -0.38 13.24
CA LYS A 47 -28.16 -0.17 12.95
C LYS A 47 -29.03 -0.54 14.13
N ASN A 48 -29.36 0.44 14.98
CA ASN A 48 -30.31 0.30 16.09
C ASN A 48 -29.94 -0.80 17.12
N TYR A 49 -28.65 -0.99 17.41
CA TYR A 49 -28.19 -1.86 18.50
C TYR A 49 -27.51 -1.04 19.58
N ASN A 50 -27.75 -1.38 20.85
CA ASN A 50 -26.98 -0.83 21.97
C ASN A 50 -25.92 -1.87 22.37
N VAL A 51 -24.67 -1.63 21.96
CA VAL A 51 -23.56 -2.54 22.24
C VAL A 51 -22.54 -1.85 23.10
N LYS A 52 -22.19 -2.48 24.21
CA LYS A 52 -21.23 -1.87 25.13
C LYS A 52 -19.82 -1.89 24.53
N PRO A 53 -19.02 -0.83 24.68
CA PRO A 53 -17.62 -0.82 24.23
C PRO A 53 -16.81 -2.05 24.68
N ARG A 54 -17.03 -2.55 25.91
CA ARG A 54 -16.41 -3.79 26.41
C ARG A 54 -16.76 -5.03 25.58
N GLU A 55 -17.96 -5.09 25.02
CA GLU A 55 -18.42 -6.22 24.18
C GLU A 55 -17.76 -6.16 22.79
N ILE A 56 -17.53 -4.94 22.27
CA ILE A 56 -16.74 -4.73 21.04
C ILE A 56 -15.28 -5.15 21.29
N SER A 57 -14.68 -4.66 22.37
CA SER A 57 -13.30 -4.99 22.76
C SER A 57 -13.08 -6.50 22.92
N LYS A 58 -14.03 -7.20 23.55
CA LYS A 58 -13.98 -8.66 23.71
C LYS A 58 -14.13 -9.40 22.38
N ALA A 59 -14.96 -8.91 21.46
CA ALA A 59 -15.12 -9.52 20.15
C ALA A 59 -13.88 -9.30 19.26
N GLN A 60 -13.23 -8.15 19.36
CA GLN A 60 -11.94 -7.88 18.72
C GLN A 60 -10.84 -8.78 19.30
N ASP A 61 -10.77 -8.89 20.62
CA ASP A 61 -9.81 -9.75 21.34
C ASP A 61 -9.87 -11.20 20.85
N ARG A 62 -11.08 -11.76 20.73
CA ARG A 62 -11.30 -13.10 20.15
C ARG A 62 -10.79 -13.22 18.71
N LEU A 63 -11.07 -12.23 17.87
CA LEU A 63 -10.66 -12.24 16.47
C LEU A 63 -9.13 -12.12 16.33
N THR A 64 -8.52 -11.17 17.04
CA THR A 64 -7.07 -10.92 16.98
C THR A 64 -6.29 -12.09 17.59
N ASP A 65 -6.85 -12.77 18.60
CA ASP A 65 -6.31 -14.02 19.14
C ASP A 65 -6.31 -15.16 18.13
N LEU A 66 -7.38 -15.31 17.36
CA LEU A 66 -7.41 -16.29 16.28
C LEU A 66 -6.39 -15.94 15.18
N LEU A 67 -6.30 -14.67 14.78
CA LEU A 67 -5.37 -14.22 13.74
C LEU A 67 -3.90 -14.41 14.16
N GLN A 68 -3.51 -14.11 15.41
CA GLN A 68 -2.14 -14.38 15.87
C GLN A 68 -1.82 -15.89 15.87
N ASN A 69 -2.79 -16.74 16.19
CA ASN A 69 -2.61 -18.19 16.17
C ASN A 69 -2.41 -18.70 14.74
N ILE A 70 -3.12 -18.14 13.75
CA ILE A 70 -2.89 -18.48 12.35
C ILE A 70 -1.52 -17.95 11.90
N TYR A 71 -1.15 -16.72 12.28
CA TYR A 71 0.13 -16.10 11.93
C TYR A 71 1.32 -16.95 12.40
N LYS A 72 1.20 -17.51 13.61
CA LYS A 72 2.17 -18.41 14.21
C LYS A 72 2.30 -19.73 13.44
N ASN A 73 1.18 -20.32 13.05
CA ASN A 73 1.12 -21.69 12.53
C ASN A 73 1.19 -21.78 11.00
N LYS A 74 0.90 -20.71 10.27
CA LYS A 74 0.87 -20.67 8.79
C LYS A 74 1.71 -19.50 8.25
N PRO A 75 3.06 -19.62 8.22
CA PRO A 75 3.98 -18.56 7.81
C PRO A 75 3.72 -17.97 6.42
N GLN A 76 3.14 -18.75 5.51
CA GLN A 76 2.81 -18.34 4.15
C GLN A 76 1.64 -17.34 4.04
N TYR A 77 0.95 -17.05 5.16
CA TYR A 77 -0.17 -16.11 5.21
C TYR A 77 0.12 -14.89 6.10
N ARG A 78 1.38 -14.67 6.48
CA ARG A 78 1.72 -13.64 7.47
C ARG A 78 1.42 -12.24 6.96
N GLU A 79 1.71 -11.98 5.70
CA GLU A 79 1.43 -10.69 5.06
C GLU A 79 -0.07 -10.39 5.07
N ILE A 80 -0.91 -11.30 4.57
CA ILE A 80 -2.37 -11.07 4.53
C ILE A 80 -2.98 -10.97 5.93
N LEU A 81 -2.47 -11.73 6.91
CA LEU A 81 -2.92 -11.64 8.31
C LEU A 81 -2.54 -10.31 8.93
N ARG A 82 -1.35 -9.77 8.65
CA ARG A 82 -0.97 -8.42 9.06
C ARG A 82 -1.88 -7.36 8.44
N MET A 83 -2.24 -7.51 7.17
CA MET A 83 -3.19 -6.63 6.51
C MET A 83 -4.60 -6.72 7.13
N ILE A 84 -5.05 -7.90 7.58
CA ILE A 84 -6.32 -8.02 8.31
C ILE A 84 -6.20 -7.31 9.66
N LEU A 85 -5.13 -7.55 10.42
CA LEU A 85 -4.89 -6.94 11.73
C LEU A 85 -4.83 -5.41 11.66
N SER A 86 -4.30 -4.82 10.58
CA SER A 86 -4.26 -3.36 10.42
C SER A 86 -5.63 -2.72 10.21
N THR A 87 -6.68 -3.51 9.92
CA THR A 87 -8.06 -3.03 9.76
C THR A 87 -8.92 -3.17 11.02
N VAL A 88 -8.38 -3.77 12.08
CA VAL A 88 -9.10 -4.01 13.35
C VAL A 88 -8.33 -3.44 14.53
N GLY A 89 -9.07 -2.99 15.55
CA GLY A 89 -8.46 -2.63 16.83
C GLY A 89 -7.90 -3.86 17.54
N ARG A 90 -6.93 -3.64 18.43
CA ARG A 90 -6.27 -4.70 19.21
C ARG A 90 -7.26 -5.58 19.98
N GLY A 91 -8.29 -4.94 20.55
CA GLY A 91 -9.15 -5.56 21.54
C GLY A 91 -8.43 -5.74 22.89
N GLY A 92 -9.15 -6.33 23.83
CA GLY A 92 -8.63 -6.69 25.14
C GLY A 92 -9.72 -7.18 26.09
N GLU A 93 -9.31 -8.01 27.05
CA GLU A 93 -10.14 -8.44 28.16
C GLU A 93 -10.31 -7.33 29.22
N GLY A 94 -11.45 -7.33 29.92
CA GLY A 94 -11.73 -6.42 31.04
C GLY A 94 -12.37 -5.08 30.66
N ASP A 95 -12.13 -4.06 31.51
CA ASP A 95 -12.82 -2.76 31.47
C ASP A 95 -12.16 -1.72 30.55
N VAL A 96 -11.19 -2.10 29.71
CA VAL A 96 -10.52 -1.15 28.77
C VAL A 96 -11.53 -0.46 27.85
N GLY A 97 -12.49 -1.21 27.30
CA GLY A 97 -13.60 -0.62 26.56
C GLY A 97 -14.53 0.21 27.45
N GLN A 98 -14.75 -0.21 28.70
CA GLN A 98 -15.61 0.52 29.64
C GLN A 98 -15.02 1.89 30.04
N ARG A 99 -13.68 2.03 30.07
CA ARG A 99 -13.00 3.31 30.29
C ARG A 99 -13.45 4.41 29.33
N ILE A 100 -13.82 4.07 28.09
CA ILE A 100 -14.39 5.04 27.13
C ILE A 100 -15.62 5.74 27.74
N ARG A 101 -16.50 4.99 28.40
CA ARG A 101 -17.72 5.56 29.01
C ARG A 101 -17.43 6.29 30.32
N ASP A 102 -16.48 5.78 31.09
CA ASP A 102 -16.21 6.32 32.42
C ASP A 102 -15.39 7.61 32.33
N GLU A 103 -14.40 7.67 31.43
CA GLU A 103 -13.53 8.83 31.25
C GLU A 103 -14.26 10.04 30.68
N ILE A 104 -15.18 9.86 29.74
CA ILE A 104 -15.95 10.99 29.20
C ILE A 104 -16.82 11.66 30.29
N LEU A 105 -17.33 10.89 31.26
CA LEU A 105 -18.04 11.42 32.42
C LEU A 105 -17.09 12.18 33.37
N VAL A 106 -15.88 11.67 33.56
CA VAL A 106 -14.84 12.35 34.36
C VAL A 106 -14.43 13.66 33.69
N ILE A 107 -14.24 13.68 32.37
CA ILE A 107 -13.94 14.91 31.60
C ILE A 107 -15.04 15.95 31.80
N GLN A 108 -16.31 15.56 31.60
CA GLN A 108 -17.45 16.47 31.77
C GLN A 108 -17.53 17.07 33.17
N ARG A 109 -17.28 16.25 34.20
CA ARG A 109 -17.31 16.68 35.60
C ARG A 109 -16.13 17.58 35.94
N ASN A 110 -14.91 17.19 35.58
CA ASN A 110 -13.69 17.92 35.94
C ASN A 110 -13.62 19.29 35.26
N ASN A 111 -14.21 19.41 34.07
CA ASN A 111 -14.16 20.62 33.26
C ASN A 111 -15.47 21.39 33.23
N ASP A 112 -16.50 20.98 33.98
CA ASP A 112 -17.82 21.65 33.99
C ASP A 112 -18.41 21.87 32.57
N CYS A 113 -18.28 20.87 31.71
CA CYS A 113 -18.68 20.95 30.30
C CYS A 113 -19.83 20.00 29.94
N LYS A 114 -20.63 19.59 30.93
CA LYS A 114 -21.81 18.75 30.72
C LYS A 114 -22.90 19.51 29.94
N GLY A 115 -23.54 18.83 28.99
CA GLY A 115 -24.61 19.38 28.15
C GLY A 115 -24.18 19.60 26.70
N GLY A 116 -25.13 20.02 25.86
CA GLY A 116 -24.91 20.25 24.43
C GLY A 116 -24.18 19.07 23.74
N MET A 117 -23.18 19.40 22.92
CA MET A 117 -22.40 18.43 22.16
C MET A 117 -21.73 17.38 23.06
N MET A 118 -21.19 17.76 24.22
CA MET A 118 -20.48 16.84 25.11
C MET A 118 -21.41 15.77 25.67
N GLU A 119 -22.65 16.11 26.02
CA GLU A 119 -23.64 15.13 26.49
C GLU A 119 -24.13 14.26 25.34
N GLU A 120 -24.41 14.84 24.17
CA GLU A 120 -24.80 14.08 22.98
C GLU A 120 -23.73 13.06 22.57
N TRP A 121 -22.45 13.47 22.60
CA TRP A 121 -21.33 12.58 22.33
C TRP A 121 -21.18 11.48 23.39
N HIS A 122 -21.35 11.81 24.66
CA HIS A 122 -21.41 10.81 25.74
C HIS A 122 -22.53 9.79 25.50
N GLN A 123 -23.74 10.22 25.14
CA GLN A 123 -24.86 9.31 24.83
C GLN A 123 -24.55 8.44 23.61
N LYS A 124 -23.88 9.00 22.60
CA LYS A 124 -23.37 8.26 21.44
C LYS A 124 -22.38 7.18 21.85
N LEU A 125 -21.34 7.52 22.61
CA LEU A 125 -20.32 6.59 23.10
C LEU A 125 -20.92 5.48 24.00
N HIS A 126 -21.89 5.87 24.83
CA HIS A 126 -22.63 4.94 25.66
C HIS A 126 -23.48 3.99 24.80
N ASN A 127 -24.05 4.43 23.70
CA ASN A 127 -24.79 3.51 22.82
C ASN A 127 -23.84 2.66 21.96
N ASN A 128 -22.94 3.30 21.23
CA ASN A 128 -21.94 2.68 20.36
C ASN A 128 -20.72 3.58 20.17
N THR A 129 -19.57 3.11 20.66
CA THR A 129 -18.29 3.69 20.28
C THR A 129 -17.84 3.20 18.90
N SER A 130 -17.09 4.03 18.18
CA SER A 130 -16.61 3.76 16.82
C SER A 130 -15.30 4.53 16.54
N PRO A 131 -14.56 4.18 15.48
CA PRO A 131 -13.38 4.94 15.07
C PRO A 131 -13.61 6.45 14.85
N ASP A 132 -14.83 6.87 14.44
CA ASP A 132 -15.17 8.29 14.32
C ASP A 132 -14.99 9.07 15.64
N ASP A 133 -15.05 8.41 16.81
CA ASP A 133 -14.86 9.06 18.11
C ASP A 133 -13.42 9.56 18.33
N VAL A 134 -12.43 8.88 17.74
CA VAL A 134 -11.03 9.36 17.76
C VAL A 134 -10.94 10.71 17.05
N ILE A 135 -11.59 10.83 15.89
CA ILE A 135 -11.58 12.06 15.09
C ILE A 135 -12.42 13.17 15.75
N ILE A 136 -13.57 12.82 16.35
CA ILE A 136 -14.38 13.78 17.12
C ILE A 136 -13.57 14.35 18.29
N CYS A 137 -12.82 13.50 19.01
CA CYS A 137 -11.93 13.94 20.07
C CYS A 137 -10.81 14.85 19.53
N GLN A 138 -10.24 14.52 18.37
CA GLN A 138 -9.17 15.32 17.75
C GLN A 138 -9.70 16.70 17.34
N ALA A 139 -10.88 16.74 16.73
CA ALA A 139 -11.52 18.00 16.33
C ALA A 139 -11.80 18.91 17.54
N LEU A 140 -12.18 18.35 18.69
CA LEU A 140 -12.33 19.10 19.94
C LEU A 140 -10.99 19.63 20.44
N ILE A 141 -9.91 18.83 20.40
CA ILE A 141 -8.57 19.29 20.80
C ILE A 141 -8.09 20.42 19.88
N ASP A 142 -8.26 20.27 18.56
CA ASP A 142 -7.86 21.28 17.57
C ASP A 142 -8.66 22.58 17.76
N TYR A 143 -9.97 22.47 17.96
CA TYR A 143 -10.87 23.59 18.30
C TYR A 143 -10.38 24.36 19.53
N ILE A 144 -10.00 23.66 20.59
CA ILE A 144 -9.51 24.28 21.83
C ILE A 144 -8.12 24.92 21.61
N LYS A 145 -7.23 24.26 20.85
CA LYS A 145 -5.90 24.79 20.50
C LYS A 145 -5.98 26.04 19.64
N SER A 146 -6.96 26.13 18.74
CA SER A 146 -7.22 27.29 17.87
C SER A 146 -8.05 28.38 18.55
N ASP A 147 -7.98 28.50 19.88
CA ASP A 147 -8.73 29.48 20.67
C ASP A 147 -10.25 29.48 20.38
N PHE A 148 -10.83 28.29 20.26
CA PHE A 148 -12.26 28.04 20.08
C PHE A 148 -12.81 28.52 18.72
N ASP A 149 -12.00 28.43 17.67
CA ASP A 149 -12.44 28.65 16.29
C ASP A 149 -13.24 27.45 15.73
N ILE A 150 -14.55 27.62 15.60
CA ILE A 150 -15.46 26.59 15.09
C ILE A 150 -15.14 26.14 13.64
N SER A 151 -14.48 27.00 12.85
CA SER A 151 -14.08 26.63 11.49
C SER A 151 -13.01 25.54 11.49
N VAL A 152 -12.12 25.54 12.49
CA VAL A 152 -11.08 24.51 12.67
C VAL A 152 -11.73 23.18 13.07
N TYR A 153 -12.71 23.19 13.96
CA TYR A 153 -13.49 22.00 14.34
C TYR A 153 -14.09 21.31 13.10
N TRP A 154 -14.83 22.08 12.28
CA TRP A 154 -15.44 21.55 11.07
C TRP A 154 -14.41 21.17 10.00
N LYS A 155 -13.30 21.90 9.90
CA LYS A 155 -12.20 21.53 8.99
C LYS A 155 -11.61 20.17 9.36
N THR A 156 -11.32 19.93 10.64
CA THR A 156 -10.77 18.65 11.11
C THR A 156 -11.75 17.51 10.84
N LEU A 157 -13.05 17.69 11.16
CA LEU A 157 -14.06 16.66 10.88
C LEU A 157 -14.22 16.36 9.38
N ASN A 158 -14.42 17.40 8.55
CA ASN A 158 -14.67 17.23 7.12
C ASN A 158 -13.46 16.65 6.38
N SER A 159 -12.24 17.04 6.75
CA SER A 159 -11.00 16.49 6.16
C SER A 159 -10.84 14.99 6.46
N ASN A 160 -11.54 14.49 7.49
CA ASN A 160 -11.57 13.09 7.87
C ASN A 160 -12.92 12.42 7.52
N GLY A 161 -13.71 13.01 6.63
CA GLY A 161 -14.96 12.43 6.10
C GLY A 161 -16.12 12.36 7.11
N ILE A 162 -16.10 13.16 8.18
CA ILE A 162 -17.21 13.29 9.13
C ILE A 162 -17.95 14.60 8.83
N THR A 163 -19.05 14.50 8.09
CA THR A 163 -19.91 15.66 7.79
C THR A 163 -20.96 15.87 8.88
N LYS A 164 -21.70 16.98 8.79
CA LYS A 164 -22.86 17.22 9.67
C LYS A 164 -23.92 16.13 9.53
N GLU A 165 -24.20 15.69 8.30
CA GLU A 165 -25.13 14.59 8.02
C GLU A 165 -24.66 13.30 8.68
N ARG A 166 -23.35 13.04 8.68
CA ARG A 166 -22.76 11.88 9.36
C ARG A 166 -22.99 11.94 10.87
N LEU A 167 -22.74 13.08 11.53
CA LEU A 167 -22.99 13.24 12.96
C LEU A 167 -24.47 13.01 13.33
N LEU A 168 -25.38 13.42 12.43
CA LEU A 168 -26.82 13.22 12.59
C LEU A 168 -27.29 11.79 12.27
N SER A 169 -26.49 11.01 11.53
CA SER A 169 -26.82 9.65 11.11
C SER A 169 -26.62 8.59 12.20
N TYR A 170 -25.93 8.91 13.30
CA TYR A 170 -25.72 7.96 14.40
C TYR A 170 -27.04 7.63 15.11
N ASP A 171 -27.19 6.40 15.60
CA ASP A 171 -28.34 5.96 16.42
C ASP A 171 -28.63 6.92 17.60
N ARG A 172 -27.57 7.55 18.14
CA ARG A 172 -27.64 8.70 19.05
C ARG A 172 -26.87 9.84 18.39
N ALA A 173 -27.62 10.70 17.71
CA ALA A 173 -27.09 11.79 16.91
C ALA A 173 -26.40 12.87 17.78
N ILE A 174 -25.39 13.50 17.19
CA ILE A 174 -24.76 14.71 17.72
C ILE A 174 -25.30 15.87 16.88
N HIS A 175 -26.08 16.74 17.50
CA HIS A 175 -26.78 17.86 16.89
C HIS A 175 -26.06 19.19 17.13
N SER A 176 -25.50 19.34 18.32
CA SER A 176 -24.96 20.58 18.83
C SER A 176 -23.51 20.78 18.41
N GLU A 177 -23.12 22.02 18.19
CA GLU A 177 -21.70 22.40 18.10
C GLU A 177 -21.05 22.49 19.49
N PRO A 178 -19.71 22.34 19.59
CA PRO A 178 -19.02 22.49 20.85
C PRO A 178 -19.13 23.92 21.41
N ASN A 179 -19.74 24.05 22.59
CA ASN A 179 -19.84 25.31 23.32
C ASN A 179 -19.05 25.22 24.63
N LEU A 180 -17.74 25.45 24.53
CA LEU A 180 -16.76 25.32 25.62
C LEU A 180 -16.23 26.71 26.00
N ARG A 181 -15.84 26.89 27.26
CA ARG A 181 -15.39 28.18 27.79
C ARG A 181 -13.87 28.25 27.87
N ARG A 182 -13.32 29.46 27.79
CA ARG A 182 -11.87 29.70 27.82
C ARG A 182 -11.21 29.28 29.13
N ASP A 183 -11.91 29.40 30.26
CA ASP A 183 -11.45 28.93 31.58
C ASP A 183 -11.26 27.41 31.65
N GLN A 184 -11.88 26.65 30.75
CA GLN A 184 -11.81 25.19 30.70
C GLN A 184 -10.63 24.68 29.85
N LYS A 185 -9.91 25.58 29.14
CA LYS A 185 -8.93 25.24 28.09
C LYS A 185 -7.89 24.21 28.55
N ASP A 186 -7.14 24.52 29.61
CA ASP A 186 -6.01 23.69 30.04
C ASP A 186 -6.47 22.34 30.60
N GLY A 187 -7.57 22.34 31.35
CA GLY A 187 -8.18 21.12 31.89
C GLY A 187 -8.68 20.20 30.78
N LEU A 188 -9.37 20.76 29.77
CA LEU A 188 -9.89 19.99 28.64
C LEU A 188 -8.77 19.45 27.76
N LEU A 189 -7.72 20.23 27.46
CA LEU A 189 -6.59 19.74 26.67
C LEU A 189 -5.90 18.56 27.35
N ARG A 190 -5.71 18.63 28.68
CA ARG A 190 -5.15 17.51 29.46
C ARG A 190 -6.08 16.30 29.44
N ASP A 191 -7.35 16.48 29.77
CA ASP A 191 -8.26 15.36 29.98
C ASP A 191 -8.70 14.72 28.65
N LEU A 192 -8.97 15.52 27.59
CA LEU A 192 -9.21 15.00 26.23
C LEU A 192 -7.96 14.38 25.62
N GLY A 193 -6.75 14.90 25.91
CA GLY A 193 -5.49 14.27 25.50
C GLY A 193 -5.31 12.88 26.10
N ASN A 194 -5.68 12.70 27.37
CA ASN A 194 -5.70 11.38 28.01
C ASN A 194 -6.77 10.47 27.39
N TYR A 195 -7.96 11.02 27.15
CA TYR A 195 -9.08 10.28 26.57
C TYR A 195 -8.82 9.83 25.13
N MET A 196 -8.10 10.65 24.36
CA MET A 196 -7.64 10.32 23.02
C MET A 196 -6.81 9.02 23.01
N ARG A 197 -5.91 8.85 23.98
CA ARG A 197 -5.11 7.62 24.13
C ARG A 197 -5.99 6.41 24.42
N THR A 198 -7.01 6.56 25.26
CA THR A 198 -8.00 5.50 25.53
C THR A 198 -8.80 5.13 24.28
N LEU A 199 -9.29 6.11 23.51
CA LEU A 199 -10.03 5.87 22.27
C LEU A 199 -9.16 5.15 21.22
N LYS A 200 -7.91 5.61 21.03
CA LYS A 200 -6.95 5.01 20.10
C LYS A 200 -6.60 3.58 20.49
N ALA A 201 -6.38 3.31 21.78
CA ALA A 201 -6.10 1.95 22.25
C ALA A 201 -7.20 0.92 21.90
N VAL A 202 -8.45 1.36 21.77
CA VAL A 202 -9.59 0.49 21.40
C VAL A 202 -9.83 0.46 19.90
N HIS A 203 -9.78 1.61 19.22
CA HIS A 203 -10.21 1.75 17.83
C HIS A 203 -9.09 1.81 16.80
N SER A 204 -7.85 2.07 17.22
CA SER A 204 -6.69 2.25 16.34
C SER A 204 -5.63 1.20 16.64
N GLY A 205 -5.72 0.05 15.96
CA GLY A 205 -4.72 -1.02 16.09
C GLY A 205 -3.30 -0.58 15.71
N ALA A 206 -3.18 0.37 14.79
CA ALA A 206 -1.90 0.88 14.28
C ALA A 206 -1.43 2.19 14.98
N ASP A 207 -2.00 2.56 16.14
CA ASP A 207 -1.52 3.73 16.88
C ASP A 207 -0.18 3.44 17.57
N LEU A 208 0.86 4.19 17.19
CA LEU A 208 2.24 3.94 17.63
C LEU A 208 2.43 4.07 19.13
N GLU A 209 1.92 5.15 19.75
CA GLU A 209 2.03 5.37 21.18
C GLU A 209 1.35 4.25 21.97
N SER A 210 0.12 3.88 21.57
CA SER A 210 -0.62 2.79 22.20
C SER A 210 0.08 1.43 22.04
N ALA A 211 0.64 1.14 20.86
CA ALA A 211 1.34 -0.12 20.61
C ALA A 211 2.64 -0.22 21.41
N ILE A 212 3.42 0.85 21.47
CA ILE A 212 4.64 0.95 22.30
C ILE A 212 4.28 0.78 23.78
N ALA A 213 3.27 1.51 24.29
CA ALA A 213 2.85 1.41 25.69
C ALA A 213 2.38 -0.01 26.06
N ASN A 214 1.66 -0.71 25.17
CA ASN A 214 1.24 -2.09 25.41
C ASN A 214 2.43 -3.07 25.48
N CYS A 215 3.52 -2.81 24.74
CA CYS A 215 4.73 -3.62 24.74
C CYS A 215 5.66 -3.30 25.92
N MET A 216 5.88 -2.02 26.23
CA MET A 216 6.72 -1.59 27.36
C MET A 216 6.01 -1.74 28.71
N GLY A 217 4.69 -1.90 28.70
CA GLY A 217 3.88 -1.92 29.90
C GLY A 217 3.61 -0.52 30.43
N TYR A 218 2.46 -0.35 31.06
CA TYR A 218 2.11 0.90 31.71
C TYR A 218 1.15 0.64 32.87
N ARG A 219 1.13 1.60 33.80
CA ARG A 219 0.16 1.64 34.88
C ARG A 219 -0.61 2.95 34.81
N SER A 220 -1.93 2.85 34.82
CA SER A 220 -2.84 3.99 34.88
C SER A 220 -3.74 3.78 36.09
N GLU A 221 -3.63 4.67 37.07
CA GLU A 221 -4.54 4.66 38.22
C GLU A 221 -5.91 5.18 37.77
N GLY A 222 -6.97 4.46 38.12
CA GLY A 222 -8.33 4.89 37.84
C GLY A 222 -8.69 6.11 38.69
N GLN A 223 -9.37 7.10 38.10
CA GLN A 223 -9.89 8.24 38.85
C GLN A 223 -11.32 7.97 39.32
N GLY A 224 -11.55 8.06 40.63
CA GLY A 224 -12.88 7.90 41.22
C GLY A 224 -13.41 6.47 41.11
N PHE A 225 -14.43 6.25 40.28
CA PHE A 225 -15.09 4.94 40.08
C PHE A 225 -14.44 4.09 38.98
N MET A 226 -13.45 4.63 38.28
CA MET A 226 -12.74 3.92 37.20
C MET A 226 -11.83 2.83 37.75
N VAL A 227 -11.77 1.69 37.06
CA VAL A 227 -10.81 0.62 37.35
C VAL A 227 -9.43 1.02 36.80
N GLY A 228 -8.38 0.83 37.59
CA GLY A 228 -7.00 1.05 37.14
C GLY A 228 -6.57 0.00 36.11
N VAL A 229 -5.65 0.36 35.23
CA VAL A 229 -5.05 -0.55 34.25
C VAL A 229 -3.60 -0.80 34.61
N GLN A 230 -3.22 -2.06 34.66
CA GLN A 230 -1.83 -2.50 34.77
C GLN A 230 -1.54 -3.47 33.64
N ILE A 231 -0.65 -3.05 32.74
CA ILE A 231 -0.10 -3.90 31.68
C ILE A 231 1.37 -4.06 31.98
N ASN A 232 1.82 -5.30 32.14
CA ASN A 232 3.23 -5.60 32.34
C ASN A 232 3.98 -5.45 31.02
N PRO A 233 5.30 -5.18 31.03
CA PRO A 233 6.11 -5.25 29.82
C PRO A 233 6.05 -6.64 29.19
N VAL A 234 6.17 -6.72 27.87
CA VAL A 234 6.38 -7.99 27.17
C VAL A 234 7.74 -8.53 27.62
N PRO A 235 7.83 -9.78 28.11
CA PRO A 235 9.11 -10.34 28.56
C PRO A 235 10.11 -10.40 27.41
N GLY A 236 11.42 -10.48 27.69
CA GLY A 236 12.49 -10.77 26.72
C GLY A 236 12.54 -9.93 25.43
N LEU A 237 12.12 -8.66 25.52
CA LEU A 237 12.49 -7.65 24.53
C LEU A 237 14.03 -7.51 24.46
N PRO A 238 14.61 -7.20 23.30
CA PRO A 238 16.05 -7.01 23.16
C PRO A 238 16.57 -5.90 24.08
N SER A 239 17.83 -6.02 24.51
CA SER A 239 18.50 -4.95 25.27
C SER A 239 18.64 -3.70 24.41
N GLY A 240 18.27 -2.53 24.91
CA GLY A 240 18.28 -1.28 24.13
C GLY A 240 16.99 -1.01 23.37
N PHE A 241 16.08 -2.00 23.26
CA PHE A 241 14.82 -1.85 22.54
C PHE A 241 13.87 -0.82 23.20
N PRO A 242 13.71 -0.78 24.54
CA PRO A 242 12.92 0.26 25.19
C PRO A 242 13.44 1.68 24.88
N GLU A 243 14.75 1.88 24.96
CA GLU A 243 15.40 3.17 24.66
C GLU A 243 15.20 3.56 23.19
N LEU A 244 15.22 2.58 22.28
CA LEU A 244 14.92 2.81 20.86
C LEU A 244 13.46 3.19 20.63
N LEU A 245 12.51 2.58 21.33
CA LEU A 245 11.09 2.95 21.25
C LEU A 245 10.82 4.34 21.85
N GLU A 246 11.50 4.69 22.94
CA GLU A 246 11.48 6.05 23.50
C GLU A 246 12.04 7.07 22.51
N PHE A 247 13.19 6.78 21.89
CA PHE A 247 13.75 7.60 20.82
C PHE A 247 12.74 7.80 19.68
N VAL A 248 12.09 6.73 19.21
CA VAL A 248 11.07 6.83 18.15
C VAL A 248 9.95 7.79 18.57
N LEU A 249 9.44 7.68 19.81
CA LEU A 249 8.36 8.54 20.32
C LEU A 249 8.78 10.01 20.39
N ASP A 250 9.99 10.30 20.86
CA ASP A 250 10.50 11.66 21.02
C ASP A 250 10.68 12.39 19.68
N HIS A 251 10.92 11.64 18.60
CA HIS A 251 11.22 12.18 17.28
C HIS A 251 10.04 12.11 16.30
N VAL A 252 8.85 11.62 16.72
CA VAL A 252 7.67 11.51 15.83
C VAL A 252 7.33 12.85 15.20
N GLU A 253 7.43 13.96 15.93
CA GLU A 253 7.04 15.30 15.45
C GLU A 253 8.18 16.07 14.76
N ASP A 254 9.36 15.47 14.63
CA ASP A 254 10.52 16.15 14.05
C ASP A 254 10.34 16.43 12.56
N THR A 255 10.84 17.60 12.14
CA THR A 255 10.83 18.00 10.72
C THR A 255 11.82 17.17 9.90
N ASN A 256 13.03 16.94 10.43
CA ASN A 256 13.99 16.05 9.80
C ASN A 256 13.62 14.60 10.10
N VAL A 257 13.07 13.92 9.10
CA VAL A 257 12.53 12.56 9.26
C VAL A 257 13.58 11.45 9.19
N GLU A 258 14.82 11.77 8.77
CA GLU A 258 15.85 10.76 8.53
C GLU A 258 16.22 9.95 9.80
N PRO A 259 16.51 10.56 10.97
CA PRO A 259 16.80 9.79 12.19
C PRO A 259 15.60 8.97 12.68
N LEU A 260 14.39 9.51 12.54
CA LEU A 260 13.15 8.80 12.87
C LEU A 260 13.00 7.54 12.01
N LEU A 261 13.27 7.63 10.70
CA LEU A 261 13.18 6.49 9.78
C LEU A 261 14.19 5.40 10.12
N GLU A 262 15.42 5.78 10.44
CA GLU A 262 16.45 4.84 10.89
C GLU A 262 16.01 4.11 12.17
N GLY A 263 15.57 4.86 13.19
CA GLY A 263 15.10 4.28 14.45
C GLY A 263 13.86 3.39 14.29
N LEU A 264 12.93 3.76 13.41
CA LEU A 264 11.77 2.92 13.08
C LEU A 264 12.20 1.60 12.43
N LEU A 265 13.15 1.62 11.49
CA LEU A 265 13.60 0.40 10.82
C LEU A 265 14.43 -0.50 11.72
N GLU A 266 15.32 0.09 12.52
CA GLU A 266 16.05 -0.64 13.55
C GLU A 266 15.07 -1.33 14.52
N ALA A 267 14.01 -0.63 14.94
CA ALA A 267 13.00 -1.21 15.82
C ALA A 267 12.27 -2.38 15.14
N ARG A 268 11.97 -2.27 13.85
CA ARG A 268 11.33 -3.38 13.11
C ARG A 268 12.27 -4.56 12.89
N GLN A 269 13.56 -4.32 12.65
CA GLN A 269 14.57 -5.37 12.52
C GLN A 269 14.75 -6.13 13.84
N GLU A 270 14.90 -5.42 14.96
CA GLU A 270 15.04 -6.01 16.30
C GLU A 270 13.78 -6.77 16.75
N LEU A 271 12.61 -6.33 16.28
CA LEU A 271 11.33 -7.00 16.55
C LEU A 271 11.15 -8.29 15.74
N GLN A 272 11.76 -8.38 14.54
CA GLN A 272 11.52 -9.47 13.59
C GLN A 272 11.78 -10.88 14.18
N PRO A 273 12.89 -11.14 14.90
CA PRO A 273 13.12 -12.44 15.53
C PRO A 273 12.03 -12.86 16.52
N LEU A 274 11.39 -11.90 17.20
CA LEU A 274 10.31 -12.16 18.16
C LEU A 274 9.00 -12.52 17.44
N LEU A 275 8.71 -11.88 16.30
CA LEU A 275 7.55 -12.20 15.46
C LEU A 275 7.64 -13.60 14.84
N LEU A 276 8.86 -14.05 14.53
CA LEU A 276 9.11 -15.37 13.94
C LEU A 276 9.01 -16.51 14.96
N LYS A 277 9.22 -16.23 16.25
CA LYS A 277 9.21 -17.21 17.33
C LYS A 277 7.85 -17.27 18.03
N SER A 278 7.59 -18.39 18.70
CA SER A 278 6.40 -18.57 19.54
C SER A 278 6.54 -17.74 20.81
N TYR A 279 6.24 -16.45 20.74
CA TYR A 279 6.41 -15.52 21.85
C TYR A 279 5.13 -15.36 22.69
N GLU A 280 5.27 -15.20 24.00
CA GLU A 280 4.16 -14.76 24.84
C GLU A 280 3.71 -13.37 24.38
N ARG A 281 2.39 -13.13 24.27
CA ARG A 281 1.84 -11.85 23.81
C ARG A 281 2.23 -11.45 22.37
N LEU A 282 2.39 -12.41 21.46
CA LEU A 282 2.65 -12.18 20.03
C LEU A 282 1.73 -11.11 19.40
N ARG A 283 0.45 -11.09 19.76
CA ARG A 283 -0.50 -10.05 19.34
C ARG A 283 0.02 -8.63 19.55
N ASP A 284 0.61 -8.33 20.71
CA ASP A 284 1.10 -6.99 21.03
C ASP A 284 2.28 -6.61 20.14
N LEU A 285 3.17 -7.57 19.88
CA LEU A 285 4.29 -7.41 18.95
C LEU A 285 3.81 -7.21 17.50
N LEU A 286 2.76 -7.90 17.08
CA LEU A 286 2.17 -7.73 15.74
C LEU A 286 1.59 -6.32 15.57
N PHE A 287 0.87 -5.80 16.56
CA PHE A 287 0.36 -4.43 16.51
C PHE A 287 1.47 -3.39 16.58
N LEU A 288 2.55 -3.65 17.33
CA LEU A 288 3.74 -2.80 17.32
C LEU A 288 4.39 -2.75 15.92
N ASP A 289 4.60 -3.90 15.27
CA ASP A 289 5.18 -3.95 13.92
C ASP A 289 4.29 -3.24 12.88
N ILE A 290 2.97 -3.38 12.98
CA ILE A 290 2.01 -2.66 12.11
C ILE A 290 2.07 -1.14 12.36
N ALA A 291 2.18 -0.71 13.63
CA ALA A 291 2.26 0.71 13.97
C ALA A 291 3.58 1.33 13.51
N LEU A 292 4.70 0.62 13.66
CA LEU A 292 6.01 1.03 13.15
C LEU A 292 5.98 1.15 11.62
N ASP A 293 5.43 0.15 10.91
CA ASP A 293 5.26 0.16 9.45
C ASP A 293 4.43 1.38 8.97
N SER A 294 3.31 1.65 9.64
CA SER A 294 2.46 2.81 9.35
C SER A 294 3.17 4.14 9.61
N MET A 295 4.01 4.22 10.64
CA MET A 295 4.78 5.43 10.93
C MET A 295 5.88 5.66 9.88
N VAL A 296 6.55 4.61 9.38
CA VAL A 296 7.54 4.75 8.30
C VAL A 296 6.92 5.42 7.07
N ARG A 297 5.72 4.98 6.65
CA ARG A 297 5.00 5.62 5.54
C ARG A 297 4.75 7.09 5.82
N THR A 298 4.24 7.41 7.00
CA THR A 298 3.90 8.78 7.41
C THR A 298 5.14 9.68 7.43
N ALA A 299 6.25 9.20 7.98
CA ALA A 299 7.52 9.91 8.03
C ALA A 299 8.08 10.19 6.63
N ILE A 300 8.03 9.22 5.71
CA ILE A 300 8.46 9.42 4.32
C ILE A 300 7.61 10.47 3.60
N GLU A 301 6.29 10.40 3.74
CA GLU A 301 5.37 11.36 3.11
C GLU A 301 5.64 12.79 3.58
N ARG A 302 5.97 12.99 4.86
CA ARG A 302 6.42 14.31 5.37
C ARG A 302 7.77 14.72 4.82
N GLY A 303 8.71 13.77 4.67
CA GLY A 303 10.05 14.02 4.14
C GLY A 303 10.10 14.41 2.66
N TYR A 304 8.99 14.29 1.92
CA TYR A 304 8.98 14.56 0.47
C TYR A 304 9.40 15.96 0.08
N GLU A 305 9.09 16.97 0.91
CA GLU A 305 9.47 18.34 0.61
C GLU A 305 10.99 18.53 0.69
N GLU A 306 11.64 17.99 1.73
CA GLU A 306 13.09 18.04 1.87
C GLU A 306 13.79 17.29 0.73
N LEU A 307 13.25 16.13 0.35
CA LEU A 307 13.77 15.31 -0.73
C LEU A 307 13.64 15.95 -2.12
N ASN A 308 12.85 17.02 -2.30
CA ASN A 308 12.77 17.73 -3.59
C ASN A 308 14.07 18.42 -3.96
N LYS A 309 14.88 18.79 -2.97
CA LYS A 309 16.15 19.51 -3.13
C LYS A 309 17.36 18.62 -2.89
N ALA A 310 17.15 17.35 -2.56
CA ALA A 310 18.19 16.41 -2.19
C ALA A 310 18.96 15.88 -3.40
N GLY A 311 20.24 15.57 -3.19
CA GLY A 311 21.06 14.86 -4.18
C GLY A 311 20.64 13.40 -4.35
N PRO A 312 21.09 12.72 -5.42
CA PRO A 312 20.71 11.33 -5.71
C PRO A 312 21.07 10.36 -4.59
N GLU A 313 22.16 10.58 -3.85
CA GLU A 313 22.60 9.73 -2.74
C GLU A 313 21.56 9.65 -1.62
N LYS A 314 21.04 10.80 -1.17
CA LYS A 314 20.01 10.86 -0.13
C LYS A 314 18.71 10.22 -0.60
N ILE A 315 18.33 10.40 -1.88
CA ILE A 315 17.14 9.73 -2.44
C ILE A 315 17.34 8.21 -2.47
N MET A 316 18.51 7.72 -2.90
CA MET A 316 18.85 6.29 -2.88
C MET A 316 18.86 5.69 -1.47
N TYR A 317 19.30 6.47 -0.47
CA TYR A 317 19.26 6.05 0.92
C TYR A 317 17.83 5.86 1.43
N PHE A 318 16.95 6.84 1.17
CA PHE A 318 15.52 6.72 1.48
C PHE A 318 14.85 5.57 0.72
N ILE A 319 15.19 5.35 -0.56
CA ILE A 319 14.71 4.19 -1.31
C ILE A 319 15.10 2.87 -0.62
N SER A 320 16.34 2.79 -0.12
CA SER A 320 16.83 1.59 0.58
C SER A 320 16.05 1.34 1.86
N MET A 321 15.83 2.38 2.67
CA MET A 321 15.03 2.32 3.89
C MET A 321 13.57 1.87 3.63
N VAL A 322 12.89 2.48 2.66
CA VAL A 322 11.49 2.11 2.35
C VAL A 322 11.38 0.73 1.73
N LEU A 323 12.37 0.32 0.92
CA LEU A 323 12.43 -1.02 0.37
C LEU A 323 12.65 -2.08 1.44
N GLU A 324 13.52 -1.80 2.42
CA GLU A 324 13.71 -2.65 3.59
C GLU A 324 12.41 -2.79 4.41
N ASN A 325 11.75 -1.66 4.70
CA ASN A 325 10.44 -1.65 5.36
C ASN A 325 9.41 -2.56 4.65
N LEU A 326 9.37 -2.47 3.32
CA LEU A 326 8.48 -3.29 2.49
C LEU A 326 8.89 -4.77 2.53
N ALA A 327 10.19 -5.07 2.50
CA ALA A 327 10.70 -6.43 2.59
C ALA A 327 10.38 -7.07 3.95
N LEU A 328 10.43 -6.32 5.05
CA LEU A 328 10.01 -6.78 6.38
C LEU A 328 8.52 -7.11 6.46
N SER A 329 7.72 -6.61 5.52
CA SER A 329 6.26 -6.73 5.50
C SER A 329 5.71 -7.70 4.46
N SER A 330 6.53 -8.09 3.50
CA SER A 330 6.11 -8.90 2.35
C SER A 330 6.47 -10.37 2.54
N ASP A 331 5.54 -11.27 2.23
CA ASP A 331 5.86 -12.67 1.99
C ASP A 331 6.53 -12.82 0.61
N ASN A 332 7.35 -13.87 0.42
CA ASN A 332 8.13 -14.12 -0.81
C ASN A 332 9.00 -12.92 -1.26
N ASN A 333 9.67 -12.27 -0.31
CA ASN A 333 10.40 -11.01 -0.48
C ASN A 333 11.80 -11.13 -1.12
N GLU A 334 12.16 -12.26 -1.74
CA GLU A 334 13.52 -12.52 -2.27
C GLU A 334 13.95 -11.43 -3.27
N ASP A 335 13.06 -11.03 -4.18
CA ASP A 335 13.35 -9.98 -5.15
C ASP A 335 13.54 -8.60 -4.50
N LEU A 336 12.80 -8.31 -3.43
CA LEU A 336 12.97 -7.06 -2.67
C LEU A 336 14.33 -7.04 -1.97
N ILE A 337 14.76 -8.17 -1.37
CA ILE A 337 16.07 -8.31 -0.74
C ILE A 337 17.20 -8.15 -1.77
N ASN A 338 17.04 -8.73 -2.96
CA ASN A 338 18.00 -8.56 -4.05
C ASN A 338 18.09 -7.10 -4.51
N CYS A 339 16.95 -6.39 -4.59
CA CYS A 339 16.93 -4.96 -4.87
C CYS A 339 17.61 -4.16 -3.76
N LEU A 340 17.41 -4.50 -2.48
CA LEU A 340 18.03 -3.82 -1.33
C LEU A 340 19.56 -3.92 -1.38
N LYS A 341 20.10 -5.12 -1.65
CA LYS A 341 21.53 -5.32 -1.89
C LYS A 341 22.02 -4.51 -3.09
N GLY A 342 21.20 -4.44 -4.14
CA GLY A 342 21.47 -3.60 -5.31
C GLY A 342 21.61 -2.12 -4.95
N TRP A 343 20.69 -1.58 -4.16
CA TRP A 343 20.71 -0.17 -3.75
C TRP A 343 21.88 0.15 -2.83
N SER A 344 22.19 -0.73 -1.89
CA SER A 344 23.40 -0.60 -1.04
C SER A 344 24.66 -0.53 -1.90
N HIS A 345 24.80 -1.41 -2.90
CA HIS A 345 25.94 -1.35 -3.82
C HIS A 345 25.95 -0.08 -4.68
N ALA A 346 24.78 0.37 -5.15
CA ALA A 346 24.66 1.61 -5.92
C ALA A 346 25.08 2.85 -5.12
N LEU A 347 24.73 2.91 -3.83
CA LEU A 347 25.16 3.95 -2.89
C LEU A 347 26.67 3.94 -2.66
N ASP A 348 27.30 2.77 -2.61
CA ASP A 348 28.76 2.70 -2.50
C ASP A 348 29.46 3.11 -3.79
N MET A 349 28.90 2.74 -4.95
CA MET A 349 29.42 3.16 -6.25
C MET A 349 29.29 4.67 -6.47
N SER A 350 28.22 5.32 -5.98
CA SER A 350 28.02 6.76 -6.18
C SER A 350 29.06 7.63 -5.47
N LYS A 351 29.72 7.09 -4.44
CA LYS A 351 30.86 7.73 -3.75
C LYS A 351 32.12 7.78 -4.64
N SER A 352 32.16 7.00 -5.73
CA SER A 352 33.26 6.99 -6.70
C SER A 352 33.11 8.12 -7.73
N ARG A 353 34.19 8.44 -8.46
CA ARG A 353 34.18 9.48 -9.52
C ARG A 353 33.65 9.00 -10.88
N ASP A 354 33.10 7.79 -10.96
CA ASP A 354 32.74 7.14 -12.22
C ASP A 354 31.22 7.07 -12.41
N ASP A 355 30.70 7.66 -13.49
CA ASP A 355 29.27 7.73 -13.81
C ASP A 355 28.60 6.38 -14.09
N HIS A 356 29.36 5.28 -14.16
CA HIS A 356 28.81 3.92 -14.22
C HIS A 356 27.85 3.60 -13.04
N TRP A 357 27.98 4.29 -11.91
CA TRP A 357 27.04 4.15 -10.78
C TRP A 357 25.59 4.42 -11.21
N ALA A 358 25.36 5.39 -12.11
CA ALA A 358 24.02 5.79 -12.52
C ALA A 358 23.35 4.72 -13.39
N LEU A 359 24.13 4.07 -14.26
CA LEU A 359 23.64 2.96 -15.08
C LEU A 359 23.32 1.73 -14.22
N TYR A 360 24.16 1.44 -13.23
CA TYR A 360 23.91 0.36 -12.28
C TYR A 360 22.67 0.66 -11.43
N ALA A 361 22.59 1.85 -10.81
CA ALA A 361 21.44 2.30 -10.04
C ALA A 361 20.14 2.25 -10.86
N LYS A 362 20.19 2.61 -12.14
CA LYS A 362 19.04 2.50 -13.06
C LYS A 362 18.56 1.06 -13.18
N SER A 363 19.48 0.10 -13.33
CA SER A 363 19.12 -1.32 -13.42
C SER A 363 18.44 -1.83 -12.14
N VAL A 364 18.91 -1.37 -10.97
CA VAL A 364 18.29 -1.69 -9.68
C VAL A 364 16.93 -1.02 -9.55
N LEU A 365 16.79 0.23 -10.01
CA LEU A 365 15.54 0.96 -10.06
C LEU A 365 14.49 0.23 -10.89
N ASP A 366 14.85 -0.23 -12.10
CA ASP A 366 13.93 -0.98 -12.96
C ASP A 366 13.55 -2.34 -12.34
N ARG A 367 14.50 -3.05 -11.72
CA ARG A 367 14.19 -4.28 -10.98
C ARG A 367 13.25 -4.02 -9.81
N THR A 368 13.44 -2.92 -9.08
CA THR A 368 12.57 -2.55 -7.95
C THR A 368 11.16 -2.24 -8.44
N ARG A 369 11.02 -1.51 -9.55
CA ARG A 369 9.70 -1.25 -10.19
C ARG A 369 9.02 -2.54 -10.65
N LEU A 370 9.76 -3.48 -11.21
CA LEU A 370 9.22 -4.78 -11.61
C LEU A 370 8.73 -5.59 -10.42
N ALA A 371 9.48 -5.59 -9.29
CA ALA A 371 9.05 -6.25 -8.07
C ALA A 371 7.75 -5.64 -7.51
N LEU A 372 7.65 -4.30 -7.50
CA LEU A 372 6.43 -3.58 -7.11
C LEU A 372 5.24 -3.92 -8.03
N ALA A 373 5.46 -3.92 -9.35
CA ALA A 373 4.42 -4.25 -10.32
C ALA A 373 3.93 -5.70 -10.18
N SER A 374 4.85 -6.65 -9.98
CA SER A 374 4.50 -8.06 -9.75
C SER A 374 3.67 -8.23 -8.48
N LYS A 375 3.99 -7.48 -7.42
CA LYS A 375 3.23 -7.51 -6.17
C LYS A 375 1.83 -6.92 -6.33
N ALA A 376 1.73 -5.79 -7.04
CA ALA A 376 0.45 -5.17 -7.36
C ALA A 376 -0.45 -6.10 -8.19
N GLU A 377 0.12 -6.80 -9.17
CA GLU A 377 -0.61 -7.79 -9.97
C GLU A 377 -1.09 -8.98 -9.12
N HIS A 378 -0.25 -9.49 -8.20
CA HIS A 378 -0.65 -10.52 -7.24
C HIS A 378 -1.84 -10.07 -6.38
N TYR A 379 -1.77 -8.88 -5.79
CA TYR A 379 -2.88 -8.33 -5.02
C TYR A 379 -4.14 -8.15 -5.84
N GLN A 380 -4.03 -7.72 -7.10
CA GLN A 380 -5.17 -7.61 -8.00
C GLN A 380 -5.83 -8.96 -8.24
N GLN A 381 -5.04 -10.02 -8.42
CA GLN A 381 -5.57 -11.37 -8.64
C GLN A 381 -6.20 -11.96 -7.38
N VAL A 382 -5.65 -11.67 -6.19
CA VAL A 382 -6.10 -12.25 -4.92
C VAL A 382 -7.25 -11.48 -4.28
N LEU A 383 -7.21 -10.15 -4.29
CA LEU A 383 -8.12 -9.29 -3.54
C LEU A 383 -9.31 -8.81 -4.37
N GLN A 384 -9.08 -8.38 -5.62
CA GLN A 384 -10.12 -7.74 -6.43
C GLN A 384 -11.36 -8.63 -6.67
N PRO A 385 -11.23 -9.94 -6.99
CA PRO A 385 -12.41 -10.78 -7.19
C PRO A 385 -13.29 -10.87 -5.94
N SER A 386 -12.67 -10.91 -4.76
CA SER A 386 -13.38 -10.90 -3.49
C SER A 386 -14.04 -9.55 -3.23
N ALA A 387 -13.40 -8.43 -3.59
CA ALA A 387 -13.97 -7.08 -3.49
C ALA A 387 -15.20 -6.90 -4.39
N GLU A 388 -15.15 -7.39 -5.63
CA GLU A 388 -16.28 -7.36 -6.57
C GLU A 388 -17.45 -8.23 -6.08
N TYR A 389 -17.15 -9.46 -5.67
CA TYR A 389 -18.18 -10.40 -5.20
C TYR A 389 -18.83 -9.93 -3.89
N LEU A 390 -18.04 -9.61 -2.86
CA LEU A 390 -18.58 -9.18 -1.57
C LEU A 390 -19.17 -7.78 -1.67
N GLY A 391 -18.54 -6.86 -2.40
CA GLY A 391 -19.02 -5.49 -2.56
C GLY A 391 -20.41 -5.45 -3.20
N SER A 392 -20.63 -6.22 -4.28
CA SER A 392 -21.94 -6.30 -4.93
C SER A 392 -23.03 -6.89 -4.01
N LEU A 393 -22.71 -7.92 -3.22
CA LEU A 393 -23.65 -8.52 -2.27
C LEU A 393 -23.96 -7.61 -1.07
N LEU A 394 -23.00 -6.81 -0.64
CA LEU A 394 -23.12 -5.92 0.51
C LEU A 394 -23.68 -4.53 0.15
N GLY A 395 -23.83 -4.24 -1.15
CA GLY A 395 -24.31 -2.94 -1.65
C GLY A 395 -23.29 -1.83 -1.45
N VAL A 396 -22.00 -2.14 -1.59
CA VAL A 396 -20.92 -1.14 -1.58
C VAL A 396 -20.97 -0.34 -2.89
N ASP A 397 -20.65 0.95 -2.83
CA ASP A 397 -20.60 1.80 -4.02
C ASP A 397 -19.61 1.26 -5.06
N GLN A 398 -20.01 1.29 -6.33
CA GLN A 398 -19.22 0.72 -7.42
C GLN A 398 -17.82 1.33 -7.54
N TRP A 399 -17.67 2.63 -7.27
CA TRP A 399 -16.37 3.30 -7.31
C TRP A 399 -15.41 2.70 -6.27
N ALA A 400 -15.87 2.44 -5.04
CA ALA A 400 -15.07 1.87 -3.97
C ALA A 400 -14.70 0.41 -4.23
N ILE A 401 -15.59 -0.34 -4.92
CA ILE A 401 -15.30 -1.69 -5.40
C ILE A 401 -14.18 -1.65 -6.45
N ASN A 402 -14.32 -0.78 -7.47
CA ASN A 402 -13.44 -0.74 -8.64
C ASN A 402 -11.98 -0.40 -8.31
N ILE A 403 -11.74 0.37 -7.25
CA ILE A 403 -10.40 0.81 -6.82
C ILE A 403 -9.90 0.08 -5.58
N PHE A 404 -10.62 -0.93 -5.07
CA PHE A 404 -10.34 -1.54 -3.77
C PHE A 404 -8.88 -1.98 -3.61
N THR A 405 -8.36 -2.76 -4.57
CA THR A 405 -7.00 -3.29 -4.49
C THR A 405 -5.97 -2.17 -4.63
N GLU A 406 -6.23 -1.19 -5.49
CA GLU A 406 -5.35 -0.05 -5.65
C GLU A 406 -5.24 0.75 -4.35
N GLU A 407 -6.34 1.02 -3.68
CA GLU A 407 -6.34 1.72 -2.39
C GLU A 407 -5.57 0.95 -1.31
N ILE A 408 -5.58 -0.39 -1.35
CA ILE A 408 -4.72 -1.21 -0.48
C ILE A 408 -3.23 -0.99 -0.80
N ILE A 409 -2.85 -0.96 -2.07
CA ILE A 409 -1.47 -0.72 -2.51
C ILE A 409 -1.02 0.70 -2.13
N ARG A 410 -1.88 1.69 -2.40
CA ARG A 410 -1.64 3.11 -2.11
C ARG A 410 -1.52 3.42 -0.63
N ALA A 411 -2.26 2.70 0.21
CA ALA A 411 -2.20 2.87 1.66
C ALA A 411 -0.92 2.30 2.29
N GLY A 412 -0.09 1.55 1.55
CA GLY A 412 1.14 0.94 2.04
C GLY A 412 2.42 1.63 1.56
N SER A 413 3.56 1.24 2.14
CA SER A 413 4.89 1.80 1.83
C SER A 413 5.36 1.57 0.38
N ALA A 414 4.71 0.67 -0.36
CA ALA A 414 4.95 0.46 -1.79
C ALA A 414 4.71 1.72 -2.62
N ALA A 415 3.67 2.49 -2.30
CA ALA A 415 3.37 3.76 -2.97
C ALA A 415 4.46 4.81 -2.70
N SER A 416 4.93 4.87 -1.46
CA SER A 416 6.00 5.80 -1.08
C SER A 416 7.31 5.47 -1.78
N LEU A 417 7.65 4.18 -1.87
CA LEU A 417 8.80 3.70 -2.61
C LEU A 417 8.69 4.04 -4.10
N SER A 418 7.54 3.78 -4.72
CA SER A 418 7.32 4.08 -6.13
C SER A 418 7.51 5.57 -6.45
N SER A 419 7.00 6.45 -5.59
CA SER A 419 7.17 7.90 -5.70
C SER A 419 8.65 8.31 -5.65
N LEU A 420 9.45 7.70 -4.77
CA LEU A 420 10.89 7.94 -4.68
C LEU A 420 11.63 7.45 -5.93
N LEU A 421 11.28 6.26 -6.45
CA LEU A 421 11.86 5.72 -7.68
C LEU A 421 11.55 6.64 -8.88
N ASN A 422 10.32 7.14 -8.98
CA ASN A 422 9.94 8.09 -10.01
C ASN A 422 10.76 9.37 -9.89
N ARG A 423 10.94 9.91 -8.68
CA ARG A 423 11.79 11.09 -8.49
C ARG A 423 13.24 10.86 -8.94
N LEU A 424 13.80 9.68 -8.68
CA LEU A 424 15.20 9.37 -9.00
C LEU A 424 15.43 9.08 -10.50
N ASP A 425 14.46 8.51 -11.21
CA ASP A 425 14.65 8.00 -12.58
C ASP A 425 15.13 9.07 -13.58
N PRO A 426 14.59 10.31 -13.63
CA PRO A 426 15.10 11.36 -14.52
C PRO A 426 16.57 11.72 -14.24
N ILE A 427 16.98 11.69 -12.97
CA ILE A 427 18.36 11.98 -12.57
C ILE A 427 19.28 10.89 -13.13
N LEU A 428 18.94 9.62 -12.91
CA LEU A 428 19.74 8.49 -13.40
C LEU A 428 19.79 8.46 -14.92
N ARG A 429 18.68 8.71 -15.61
CA ARG A 429 18.63 8.77 -17.08
C ARG A 429 19.53 9.85 -17.66
N LYS A 430 19.53 11.04 -17.03
CA LYS A 430 20.38 12.15 -17.45
C LYS A 430 21.86 11.82 -17.24
N THR A 431 22.22 11.29 -16.07
CA THR A 431 23.62 10.95 -15.73
C THR A 431 24.14 9.78 -16.57
N ALA A 432 23.32 8.75 -16.82
CA ALA A 432 23.70 7.58 -17.62
C ALA A 432 23.46 7.74 -19.13
N HIS A 433 23.07 8.93 -19.59
CA HIS A 433 22.76 9.22 -21.00
C HIS A 433 21.80 8.22 -21.67
N LEU A 434 20.74 7.82 -20.95
CA LEU A 434 19.79 6.80 -21.38
C LEU A 434 18.72 7.34 -22.34
N GLY A 435 18.11 6.43 -23.10
CA GLY A 435 17.13 6.75 -24.15
C GLY A 435 15.86 7.44 -23.66
N SER A 436 15.12 8.01 -24.62
CA SER A 436 14.03 8.97 -24.39
C SER A 436 12.74 8.39 -23.80
N TRP A 437 12.63 7.08 -23.60
CA TRP A 437 11.39 6.42 -23.21
C TRP A 437 11.49 5.63 -21.91
N GLN A 438 10.42 5.66 -21.12
CA GLN A 438 10.11 4.72 -20.06
C GLN A 438 8.81 4.01 -20.40
N ILE A 439 8.85 2.69 -20.49
CA ILE A 439 7.67 1.88 -20.84
C ILE A 439 7.05 1.36 -19.54
N ILE A 440 5.79 1.72 -19.28
CA ILE A 440 5.01 1.33 -18.09
C ILE A 440 4.20 0.06 -18.37
N SER A 441 3.58 -0.02 -19.55
CA SER A 441 2.85 -1.18 -20.05
C SER A 441 3.36 -1.53 -21.46
N PRO A 442 4.13 -2.64 -21.62
CA PRO A 442 4.80 -2.97 -22.86
C PRO A 442 3.90 -3.73 -23.81
N VAL A 443 2.98 -3.03 -24.47
CA VAL A 443 2.11 -3.60 -25.51
C VAL A 443 2.47 -3.03 -26.87
N GLU A 444 2.69 -3.90 -27.85
CA GLU A 444 2.85 -3.50 -29.25
C GLU A 444 1.48 -3.28 -29.86
N THR A 445 1.32 -2.18 -30.59
CA THR A 445 -0.02 -1.77 -31.04
C THR A 445 0.02 -0.91 -32.29
N VAL A 446 -1.15 -0.76 -32.89
CA VAL A 446 -1.40 0.06 -34.07
C VAL A 446 -2.64 0.89 -33.83
N GLY A 447 -2.57 2.19 -34.12
CA GLY A 447 -3.73 3.07 -33.98
C GLY A 447 -3.55 4.45 -34.58
N CYS A 448 -4.63 5.21 -34.61
CA CYS A 448 -4.64 6.61 -35.04
C CYS A 448 -4.24 7.53 -33.88
N VAL A 449 -3.35 8.47 -34.15
CA VAL A 449 -2.89 9.43 -33.13
C VAL A 449 -3.95 10.48 -32.84
N VAL A 450 -4.27 10.67 -31.56
CA VAL A 450 -5.12 11.74 -31.06
C VAL A 450 -4.36 12.50 -29.98
N VAL A 451 -4.27 13.82 -30.12
CA VAL A 451 -3.55 14.67 -29.16
C VAL A 451 -4.55 15.24 -28.16
N VAL A 452 -4.25 15.12 -26.88
CA VAL A 452 -5.10 15.65 -25.81
C VAL A 452 -4.27 16.46 -24.82
N ASP A 453 -4.89 17.47 -24.21
CA ASP A 453 -4.21 18.29 -23.21
C ASP A 453 -4.03 17.51 -21.91
N GLU A 454 -5.12 17.03 -21.33
CA GLU A 454 -5.12 16.16 -20.16
C GLU A 454 -5.88 14.87 -20.46
N LEU A 455 -5.41 13.73 -19.94
CA LEU A 455 -6.13 12.46 -20.06
C LEU A 455 -7.53 12.53 -19.41
N LEU A 456 -7.62 13.26 -18.29
CA LEU A 456 -8.87 13.51 -17.57
C LEU A 456 -9.98 14.09 -18.46
N ALA A 457 -9.61 14.94 -19.44
CA ALA A 457 -10.56 15.58 -20.33
C ALA A 457 -11.22 14.61 -21.33
N VAL A 458 -10.65 13.40 -21.49
CA VAL A 458 -11.15 12.39 -22.42
C VAL A 458 -11.53 11.07 -21.77
N GLN A 459 -11.36 10.91 -20.46
CA GLN A 459 -11.60 9.65 -19.73
C GLN A 459 -13.01 9.07 -19.93
N ASN A 460 -14.02 9.91 -20.20
CA ASN A 460 -15.41 9.50 -20.44
C ASN A 460 -15.77 9.36 -21.93
N LYS A 461 -14.77 9.40 -22.83
CA LYS A 461 -14.99 9.20 -24.27
C LYS A 461 -14.85 7.72 -24.63
N SER A 462 -15.47 7.33 -25.74
CA SER A 462 -15.24 6.03 -26.37
C SER A 462 -14.81 6.26 -27.82
N TYR A 463 -13.72 5.62 -28.23
CA TYR A 463 -13.16 5.76 -29.56
C TYR A 463 -13.58 4.57 -30.44
N GLY A 464 -14.25 4.87 -31.55
CA GLY A 464 -14.71 3.87 -32.52
C GLY A 464 -13.61 3.29 -33.43
N GLN A 465 -12.34 3.67 -33.24
CA GLN A 465 -11.17 3.08 -33.89
C GLN A 465 -10.00 2.96 -32.90
N PRO A 466 -9.06 2.01 -33.07
CA PRO A 466 -7.85 1.91 -32.26
C PRO A 466 -7.13 3.26 -32.17
N THR A 467 -7.05 3.83 -30.98
CA THR A 467 -6.58 5.21 -30.78
C THR A 467 -5.33 5.27 -29.90
N ILE A 468 -4.33 6.02 -30.35
CA ILE A 468 -3.09 6.31 -29.62
C ILE A 468 -3.20 7.73 -29.08
N LEU A 469 -3.36 7.87 -27.76
CA LEU A 469 -3.44 9.16 -27.09
C LEU A 469 -2.05 9.70 -26.82
N VAL A 470 -1.78 10.92 -27.31
CA VAL A 470 -0.62 11.71 -26.92
C VAL A 470 -1.11 12.79 -25.95
N ALA A 471 -1.07 12.48 -24.65
CA ALA A 471 -1.55 13.36 -23.59
C ALA A 471 -0.43 14.27 -23.10
N LYS A 472 -0.68 15.57 -22.89
CA LYS A 472 0.33 16.45 -22.28
C LYS A 472 0.41 16.27 -20.78
N ARG A 473 -0.73 15.96 -20.13
CA ARG A 473 -0.80 15.74 -18.69
C ARG A 473 -1.51 14.44 -18.33
N VAL A 474 -0.93 13.69 -17.41
CA VAL A 474 -1.48 12.47 -16.82
C VAL A 474 -1.14 12.47 -15.33
N LYS A 475 -2.15 12.61 -14.48
CA LYS A 475 -2.00 12.73 -13.02
C LYS A 475 -1.85 11.37 -12.34
N GLY A 476 -2.37 10.30 -12.94
CA GLY A 476 -2.29 8.93 -12.42
C GLY A 476 -3.65 8.35 -12.05
N GLU A 477 -4.63 9.19 -11.71
CA GLU A 477 -5.95 8.81 -11.19
C GLU A 477 -7.02 8.65 -12.29
N GLU A 478 -6.67 8.92 -13.54
CA GLU A 478 -7.63 8.94 -14.64
C GLU A 478 -8.00 7.54 -15.15
N GLU A 479 -9.18 7.43 -15.76
CA GLU A 479 -9.59 6.25 -16.52
C GLU A 479 -9.04 6.30 -17.96
N ILE A 480 -8.68 5.13 -18.49
CA ILE A 480 -8.27 5.00 -19.89
C ILE A 480 -9.54 4.87 -20.75
N PRO A 481 -9.79 5.79 -21.71
CA PRO A 481 -11.01 5.76 -22.51
C PRO A 481 -11.11 4.49 -23.37
N ASP A 482 -12.33 3.96 -23.54
CA ASP A 482 -12.58 2.79 -24.38
C ASP A 482 -12.09 3.02 -25.83
N GLY A 483 -11.51 1.98 -26.43
CA GLY A 483 -10.91 2.04 -27.78
C GLY A 483 -9.50 2.65 -27.83
N THR A 484 -8.98 3.12 -26.70
CA THR A 484 -7.57 3.53 -26.58
C THR A 484 -6.68 2.30 -26.54
N VAL A 485 -5.68 2.25 -27.42
CA VAL A 485 -4.69 1.17 -27.49
C VAL A 485 -3.30 1.58 -27.05
N ALA A 486 -3.02 2.90 -26.97
CA ALA A 486 -1.83 3.43 -26.32
C ALA A 486 -2.08 4.80 -25.66
N VAL A 487 -1.34 5.08 -24.59
CA VAL A 487 -1.20 6.41 -23.98
C VAL A 487 0.29 6.77 -23.94
N LEU A 488 0.67 7.92 -24.50
CA LEU A 488 2.03 8.46 -24.53
C LEU A 488 2.02 9.84 -23.90
N THR A 489 2.89 10.09 -22.93
CA THR A 489 2.87 11.33 -22.14
C THR A 489 4.28 11.81 -21.77
N PRO A 490 4.55 13.12 -21.61
CA PRO A 490 5.76 13.59 -20.96
C PRO A 490 5.74 13.38 -19.44
N ASP A 491 4.55 13.26 -18.84
CA ASP A 491 4.40 13.05 -17.40
C ASP A 491 4.85 11.63 -17.03
N MET A 492 5.29 11.48 -15.79
CA MET A 492 5.73 10.21 -15.22
C MET A 492 4.73 9.77 -14.15
N PRO A 493 3.55 9.26 -14.56
CA PRO A 493 2.59 8.72 -13.62
C PRO A 493 3.19 7.52 -12.90
N ASP A 494 2.79 7.36 -11.64
CA ASP A 494 3.37 6.34 -10.78
C ASP A 494 3.14 4.94 -11.35
N VAL A 495 4.12 4.03 -11.23
CA VAL A 495 4.00 2.64 -11.74
C VAL A 495 2.83 1.90 -11.08
N LEU A 496 2.41 2.34 -9.89
CA LEU A 496 1.30 1.85 -9.08
C LEU A 496 0.06 2.75 -9.14
N SER A 497 0.06 3.81 -9.95
CA SER A 497 -1.13 4.65 -10.14
C SER A 497 -2.26 3.89 -10.86
N HIS A 498 -3.50 4.33 -10.63
CA HIS A 498 -4.71 3.81 -11.26
C HIS A 498 -4.52 3.58 -12.77
N VAL A 499 -4.13 4.62 -13.50
CA VAL A 499 -3.92 4.56 -14.96
C VAL A 499 -2.84 3.54 -15.35
N SER A 500 -1.76 3.42 -14.58
CA SER A 500 -0.68 2.45 -14.83
C SER A 500 -1.14 1.02 -14.63
N ILE A 501 -1.89 0.74 -13.56
CA ILE A 501 -2.46 -0.58 -13.29
C ILE A 501 -3.49 -0.94 -14.36
N ARG A 502 -4.40 -0.01 -14.69
CA ARG A 502 -5.42 -0.17 -15.75
C ARG A 502 -4.79 -0.46 -17.11
N ALA A 503 -3.72 0.24 -17.47
CA ALA A 503 -3.02 0.02 -18.73
C ALA A 503 -2.49 -1.42 -18.86
N ARG A 504 -1.92 -1.98 -17.78
CA ARG A 504 -1.39 -3.36 -17.78
C ARG A 504 -2.49 -4.41 -17.85
N ASN A 505 -3.56 -4.20 -17.09
CA ASN A 505 -4.69 -5.11 -17.02
C ASN A 505 -5.43 -5.16 -18.36
N SER A 506 -5.67 -3.98 -18.95
CA SER A 506 -6.40 -3.82 -20.20
C SER A 506 -5.54 -4.01 -21.45
N LYS A 507 -4.25 -4.34 -21.27
CA LYS A 507 -3.27 -4.50 -22.36
C LYS A 507 -3.23 -3.28 -23.29
N VAL A 508 -3.21 -2.09 -22.69
CA VAL A 508 -2.98 -0.81 -23.38
C VAL A 508 -1.51 -0.45 -23.25
N CYS A 509 -0.87 -0.04 -24.35
CA CYS A 509 0.51 0.44 -24.30
C CYS A 509 0.57 1.74 -23.50
N PHE A 510 1.49 1.85 -22.55
CA PHE A 510 1.62 3.08 -21.76
C PHE A 510 3.08 3.42 -21.55
N ALA A 511 3.49 4.63 -21.94
CA ALA A 511 4.88 5.05 -21.85
C ALA A 511 5.04 6.57 -21.63
N THR A 512 6.09 6.90 -20.88
CA THR A 512 6.57 8.26 -20.67
C THR A 512 7.70 8.58 -21.65
N CYS A 513 7.62 9.74 -22.31
CA CYS A 513 8.64 10.27 -23.21
C CYS A 513 9.33 11.49 -22.61
N PHE A 514 10.64 11.38 -22.36
CA PHE A 514 11.46 12.47 -21.81
C PHE A 514 11.99 13.44 -22.89
N ASP A 515 11.93 13.04 -24.16
CA ASP A 515 12.37 13.89 -25.27
C ASP A 515 11.18 14.67 -25.86
N GLN A 516 11.22 15.99 -25.66
CA GLN A 516 10.20 16.89 -26.18
C GLN A 516 10.12 16.91 -27.71
N ARG A 517 11.22 16.61 -28.43
CA ARG A 517 11.23 16.59 -29.90
C ARG A 517 10.42 15.42 -30.42
N ILE A 518 10.56 14.25 -29.80
CA ILE A 518 9.76 13.05 -30.14
C ILE A 518 8.28 13.32 -29.88
N LEU A 519 7.94 13.93 -28.75
CA LEU A 519 6.55 14.30 -28.45
C LEU A 519 5.99 15.35 -29.43
N GLN A 520 6.81 16.31 -29.87
CA GLN A 520 6.40 17.28 -30.89
C GLN A 520 6.13 16.60 -32.23
N ASP A 521 7.00 15.69 -32.67
CA ASP A 521 6.80 14.89 -33.89
C ASP A 521 5.50 14.06 -33.82
N LEU A 522 5.24 13.41 -32.69
CA LEU A 522 4.01 12.67 -32.47
C LEU A 522 2.76 13.56 -32.52
N LYS A 523 2.84 14.78 -31.97
CA LYS A 523 1.73 15.74 -32.06
C LYS A 523 1.45 16.17 -33.49
N LEU A 524 2.47 16.30 -34.34
CA LEU A 524 2.32 16.60 -35.77
C LEU A 524 1.71 15.43 -36.58
N LYS A 525 1.60 14.25 -35.96
CA LYS A 525 0.97 13.06 -36.55
C LYS A 525 -0.50 12.89 -36.16
N GLU A 526 -1.13 13.91 -35.57
CA GLU A 526 -2.57 13.89 -35.27
C GLU A 526 -3.40 13.44 -36.49
N GLY A 527 -4.30 12.48 -36.27
CA GLY A 527 -5.14 11.85 -37.29
C GLY A 527 -4.44 10.80 -38.16
N LYS A 528 -3.11 10.62 -38.07
CA LYS A 528 -2.37 9.62 -38.82
C LYS A 528 -2.30 8.29 -38.07
N ALA A 529 -2.17 7.21 -38.83
CA ALA A 529 -1.99 5.86 -38.31
C ALA A 529 -0.50 5.58 -38.03
N VAL A 530 -0.20 5.09 -36.83
CA VAL A 530 1.17 4.71 -36.44
C VAL A 530 1.17 3.33 -35.79
N SER A 531 2.28 2.61 -35.94
CA SER A 531 2.56 1.37 -35.23
C SER A 531 3.64 1.60 -34.18
N ILE A 532 3.44 1.05 -32.99
CA ILE A 532 4.37 1.08 -31.86
C ILE A 532 4.95 -0.32 -31.66
N TRP A 533 6.27 -0.44 -31.79
CA TRP A 533 7.02 -1.68 -31.55
C TRP A 533 7.99 -1.50 -30.40
N ILE A 534 8.25 -2.56 -29.64
CA ILE A 534 9.12 -2.49 -28.47
C ILE A 534 10.45 -3.16 -28.79
N LYS A 535 11.53 -2.39 -28.64
CA LYS A 535 12.88 -2.90 -28.92
C LYS A 535 13.86 -2.42 -27.87
N PHE A 536 14.47 -3.36 -27.16
CA PHE A 536 15.49 -3.09 -26.12
C PHE A 536 15.09 -1.96 -25.14
N SER A 537 13.86 -2.03 -24.63
CA SER A 537 13.28 -1.03 -23.69
C SER A 537 13.03 0.37 -24.28
N ASN A 538 12.97 0.48 -25.62
CA ASN A 538 12.64 1.70 -26.34
C ASN A 538 11.41 1.47 -27.25
N LEU A 539 10.69 2.55 -27.57
CA LEU A 539 9.58 2.52 -28.52
C LEU A 539 10.06 2.92 -29.91
N GLU A 540 9.95 2.01 -30.88
CA GLU A 540 10.06 2.33 -32.29
C GLU A 540 8.67 2.66 -32.84
N ILE A 541 8.44 3.93 -33.18
CA ILE A 541 7.18 4.39 -33.76
C ILE A 541 7.36 4.54 -35.27
N ARG A 542 6.53 3.86 -36.05
CA ARG A 542 6.57 3.88 -37.52
C ARG A 542 5.23 4.32 -38.10
N ASP A 543 5.29 5.12 -39.15
CA ASP A 543 4.11 5.55 -39.88
C ASP A 543 3.58 4.39 -40.74
N ILE A 544 2.26 4.22 -40.76
CA ILE A 544 1.58 3.21 -41.58
C ILE A 544 0.43 3.84 -42.36
N SER A 545 -0.02 3.16 -43.41
CA SER A 545 -1.21 3.59 -44.17
C SER A 545 -2.48 3.43 -43.32
N SER A 546 -3.37 4.42 -43.41
CA SER A 546 -4.64 4.45 -42.67
C SER A 546 -5.57 3.26 -42.99
N SER A 547 -5.41 2.63 -44.15
CA SER A 547 -6.13 1.41 -44.53
C SER A 547 -5.80 0.17 -43.67
N ALA A 548 -4.73 0.22 -42.87
CA ALA A 548 -4.35 -0.85 -41.96
C ALA A 548 -4.98 -0.73 -40.55
N VAL A 549 -5.67 0.39 -40.25
CA VAL A 549 -6.35 0.61 -38.96
C VAL A 549 -7.80 0.17 -39.09
N SER A 550 -8.05 -1.13 -39.00
CA SER A 550 -9.41 -1.67 -38.88
C SER A 550 -9.59 -2.32 -37.52
N PHE A 551 -10.77 -2.13 -36.92
CA PHE A 551 -11.26 -3.05 -35.89
C PHE A 551 -11.32 -4.43 -36.55
N GLY A 552 -10.29 -5.26 -36.31
CA GLY A 552 -10.54 -6.70 -36.31
C GLY A 552 -11.70 -6.93 -35.33
N PRO A 553 -12.67 -7.81 -35.65
CA PRO A 553 -13.63 -8.20 -34.64
C PRO A 553 -12.83 -8.65 -33.42
N THR A 554 -13.35 -8.39 -32.23
CA THR A 554 -12.99 -9.14 -31.02
C THR A 554 -13.44 -10.59 -31.21
N THR A 555 -12.82 -11.28 -32.16
CA THR A 555 -12.63 -12.70 -32.03
C THR A 555 -11.55 -12.85 -30.97
N SER A 556 -11.92 -13.53 -29.90
CA SER A 556 -11.10 -14.54 -29.27
C SER A 556 -10.58 -15.53 -30.33
N THR A 557 -9.81 -15.06 -31.30
CA THR A 557 -8.95 -15.89 -32.10
C THR A 557 -7.80 -16.22 -31.18
N PHE A 558 -7.95 -17.39 -30.53
CA PHE A 558 -6.83 -18.27 -30.26
C PHE A 558 -5.72 -17.97 -31.29
N PRO A 559 -4.47 -17.72 -30.84
CA PRO A 559 -3.40 -17.36 -31.74
C PRO A 559 -3.43 -18.34 -32.90
N GLN A 560 -3.53 -17.80 -34.12
CA GLN A 560 -3.45 -18.53 -35.38
C GLN A 560 -2.47 -19.67 -35.16
N ALA A 561 -2.98 -20.93 -35.17
CA ALA A 561 -2.31 -22.06 -34.54
C ALA A 561 -0.82 -21.99 -34.84
N LEU A 562 -0.02 -21.61 -33.83
CA LEU A 562 1.41 -21.49 -33.96
C LEU A 562 1.86 -22.85 -34.47
N THR A 563 2.30 -22.93 -35.73
CA THR A 563 2.83 -24.16 -36.30
C THR A 563 4.20 -24.37 -35.65
N LEU A 564 4.17 -24.83 -34.40
CA LEU A 564 5.36 -25.16 -33.63
C LEU A 564 5.95 -26.39 -34.30
N LYS A 565 7.12 -26.23 -34.91
CA LYS A 565 7.94 -27.38 -35.29
C LYS A 565 8.25 -28.15 -34.01
N LYS A 566 7.61 -29.31 -33.85
CA LYS A 566 7.91 -30.24 -32.76
C LYS A 566 9.40 -30.57 -32.82
N LYS A 567 10.12 -30.21 -31.77
CA LYS A 567 11.55 -30.51 -31.64
C LYS A 567 11.66 -31.94 -31.11
N ASN A 568 12.49 -32.74 -31.77
CA ASN A 568 12.66 -34.15 -31.42
C ASN A 568 13.75 -34.32 -30.37
N PHE A 569 13.61 -35.34 -29.52
CA PHE A 569 14.63 -35.69 -28.54
C PHE A 569 15.96 -36.05 -29.22
N GLY A 570 17.01 -35.30 -28.90
CA GLY A 570 18.36 -35.46 -29.47
C GLY A 570 19.22 -36.56 -28.83
N GLY A 571 18.64 -37.45 -28.01
CA GLY A 571 19.37 -38.60 -27.42
C GLY A 571 20.10 -38.32 -26.10
N LYS A 572 20.12 -37.08 -25.61
CA LYS A 572 20.77 -36.68 -24.35
C LYS A 572 19.78 -36.00 -23.41
N TYR A 573 19.81 -36.37 -22.13
CA TYR A 573 18.92 -35.78 -21.12
C TYR A 573 19.44 -34.46 -20.54
N ALA A 574 20.75 -34.20 -20.64
CA ALA A 574 21.37 -32.95 -20.29
C ALA A 574 22.52 -32.67 -21.25
N ILE A 575 22.70 -31.42 -21.62
CA ILE A 575 23.78 -30.97 -22.51
C ILE A 575 24.52 -29.78 -21.91
N SER A 576 25.82 -29.72 -22.17
CA SER A 576 26.65 -28.60 -21.72
C SER A 576 26.57 -27.42 -22.70
N ILE A 577 27.06 -26.27 -22.27
CA ILE A 577 27.04 -25.03 -23.06
C ILE A 577 27.77 -25.15 -24.42
N GLU A 578 28.74 -26.05 -24.54
CA GLU A 578 29.44 -26.35 -25.80
C GLU A 578 28.51 -26.98 -26.86
N GLU A 579 27.42 -27.62 -26.40
CA GLU A 579 26.47 -28.36 -27.23
C GLU A 579 25.19 -27.54 -27.52
N PHE A 580 25.15 -26.29 -27.08
CA PHE A 580 24.01 -25.42 -27.32
C PHE A 580 23.91 -25.06 -28.81
N THR A 581 22.74 -25.26 -29.38
CA THR A 581 22.41 -24.91 -30.77
C THR A 581 20.97 -24.40 -30.85
N SER A 582 20.59 -23.84 -31.99
CA SER A 582 19.18 -23.46 -32.30
C SER A 582 18.20 -24.64 -32.26
N ASP A 583 18.71 -25.87 -32.37
CA ASP A 583 17.90 -27.08 -32.43
C ASP A 583 17.86 -27.84 -31.12
N THR A 584 18.76 -27.53 -30.19
CA THR A 584 18.82 -28.18 -28.88
C THR A 584 18.28 -27.31 -27.74
N VAL A 585 18.41 -25.98 -27.80
CA VAL A 585 18.02 -25.09 -26.68
C VAL A 585 17.41 -23.76 -27.13
N GLY A 586 16.72 -23.10 -26.21
CA GLY A 586 16.09 -21.79 -26.43
C GLY A 586 17.07 -20.63 -26.55
N ALA A 587 16.55 -19.48 -27.01
CA ALA A 587 17.34 -18.27 -27.26
C ALA A 587 18.09 -17.77 -26.00
N LYS A 588 17.52 -17.95 -24.80
CA LYS A 588 18.17 -17.57 -23.54
C LYS A 588 19.49 -18.33 -23.33
N SER A 589 19.48 -19.65 -23.44
CA SER A 589 20.67 -20.50 -23.31
C SER A 589 21.72 -20.18 -24.38
N ARG A 590 21.26 -19.92 -25.62
CA ARG A 590 22.15 -19.52 -26.72
C ARG A 590 22.84 -18.18 -26.50
N ASN A 591 22.17 -17.22 -25.86
CA ASN A 591 22.80 -15.95 -25.50
C ASN A 591 23.96 -16.16 -24.51
N ILE A 592 23.83 -17.09 -23.57
CA ILE A 592 24.91 -17.42 -22.64
C ILE A 592 26.11 -18.03 -23.38
N GLN A 593 25.87 -18.96 -24.32
CA GLN A 593 26.92 -19.52 -25.18
C GLN A 593 27.60 -18.43 -26.03
N PHE A 594 26.82 -17.51 -26.58
CA PHE A 594 27.32 -16.39 -27.38
C PHE A 594 28.22 -15.45 -26.59
N LEU A 595 27.89 -15.19 -25.32
CA LEU A 595 28.71 -14.34 -24.44
C LEU A 595 30.04 -15.00 -24.08
N ARG A 596 30.13 -16.33 -24.12
CA ARG A 596 31.34 -17.07 -23.76
C ARG A 596 32.48 -16.76 -24.73
N GLY A 597 33.58 -16.24 -24.17
CA GLY A 597 34.75 -15.82 -24.95
C GLY A 597 34.60 -14.45 -25.63
N ARG A 598 33.47 -13.75 -25.44
CA ARG A 598 33.25 -12.39 -25.97
C ARG A 598 33.18 -11.31 -24.91
N VAL A 599 33.09 -11.69 -23.64
CA VAL A 599 33.13 -10.77 -22.50
C VAL A 599 34.52 -10.74 -21.87
N PRO A 600 34.95 -9.61 -21.29
CA PRO A 600 36.19 -9.52 -20.53
C PRO A 600 36.30 -10.58 -19.42
N SER A 601 37.52 -10.98 -19.08
CA SER A 601 37.80 -12.07 -18.12
C SER A 601 37.28 -11.84 -16.70
N TRP A 602 37.01 -10.59 -16.33
CA TRP A 602 36.43 -10.23 -15.03
C TRP A 602 34.89 -10.39 -14.99
N ILE A 603 34.23 -10.52 -16.15
CA ILE A 603 32.79 -10.85 -16.24
C ILE A 603 32.65 -12.38 -16.20
N LYS A 604 32.29 -12.91 -15.03
CA LYS A 604 32.02 -14.34 -14.87
C LYS A 604 30.66 -14.69 -15.48
N ILE A 605 30.67 -15.60 -16.46
CA ILE A 605 29.44 -16.16 -17.03
C ILE A 605 29.01 -17.37 -16.19
N PRO A 606 27.72 -17.51 -15.84
CA PRO A 606 27.23 -18.66 -15.10
C PRO A 606 27.55 -20.00 -15.79
N MET A 607 28.03 -20.99 -15.03
CA MET A 607 28.08 -22.36 -15.52
C MET A 607 26.66 -22.82 -15.88
N SER A 608 26.50 -23.32 -17.10
CA SER A 608 25.17 -23.58 -17.66
C SER A 608 25.09 -25.01 -18.19
N ILE A 609 24.06 -25.70 -17.74
CA ILE A 609 23.59 -26.99 -18.27
C ILE A 609 22.15 -26.78 -18.73
N ALA A 610 21.73 -27.46 -19.80
CA ALA A 610 20.36 -27.38 -20.27
C ALA A 610 19.77 -28.77 -20.49
N LEU A 611 18.48 -28.90 -20.19
CA LEU A 611 17.67 -29.99 -20.71
C LEU A 611 17.33 -29.64 -22.17
N PRO A 612 17.81 -30.39 -23.18
CA PRO A 612 17.54 -30.05 -24.57
C PRO A 612 16.06 -30.25 -24.91
N PHE A 613 15.63 -29.64 -26.02
CA PHE A 613 14.28 -29.84 -26.54
C PHE A 613 13.95 -31.32 -26.76
N GLY A 614 12.70 -31.72 -26.52
CA GLY A 614 12.23 -33.10 -26.69
C GLY A 614 12.42 -34.01 -25.48
N VAL A 615 13.09 -33.56 -24.40
CA VAL A 615 13.32 -34.36 -23.18
C VAL A 615 12.00 -34.67 -22.47
N PHE A 616 11.14 -33.66 -22.26
CA PHE A 616 9.88 -33.83 -21.54
C PHE A 616 8.82 -34.60 -22.33
N GLU A 617 8.94 -34.64 -23.66
CA GLU A 617 8.09 -35.48 -24.51
C GLU A 617 8.55 -36.94 -24.57
N LYS A 618 9.76 -37.24 -24.08
CA LYS A 618 10.36 -38.58 -24.09
C LYS A 618 10.19 -39.31 -22.76
N VAL A 619 10.27 -38.58 -21.65
CA VAL A 619 10.05 -39.04 -20.27
C VAL A 619 8.55 -39.03 -20.00
#